data_AF-A0A7J7W993-F1
#
_entry.id   AF-A0A7J7W993-F1
#
_cell.length_a   1.000
_cell.length_b   1.000
_cell.length_c   1.000
_cell.angle_alpha   90.00
_cell.angle_beta   90.00
_cell.angle_gamma   90.00
#
_symmetry.space_group_name_H-M   'P 1'
#
loop_
_entity.id
_entity.type
_entity.pdbx_description
1 polymer ?
#
loop_
_entity_poly.entity_id
_entity_poly.type
_entity_poly.pdbx_seq_one_letter_code
_entity_poly.pdbx_strand_id
1 'polypeptide(L)'
;MVMPFCTNGIDDMFEPSSWDLQEFSDGCFRQWGVRPRPSWITAMYGGKNISSHTNIIFSNGDLDPWSGGGVTKDITDTLVAITIPDGAHHLDLRANNAFDPKTVLLARSLEVKYMKQWIRDFYASPRGKH
;
A
#
# COMPACT_ATOMS: atom_id res chain seq x y z
N MET A 1 -12.75 -8.74 0.26
CA MET A 1 -12.13 -8.00 1.39
C MET A 1 -13.16 -6.98 1.88
N VAL A 2 -13.19 -6.68 3.18
CA VAL A 2 -14.04 -5.59 3.69
C VAL A 2 -13.30 -4.28 3.44
N MET A 3 -13.87 -3.40 2.62
CA MET A 3 -13.30 -2.09 2.29
C MET A 3 -14.38 -1.04 2.55
N PRO A 4 -14.29 -0.27 3.65
CA PRO A 4 -15.34 0.65 4.04
C PRO A 4 -15.28 1.94 3.21
N PHE A 5 -15.78 1.87 1.98
CA PHE A 5 -15.91 3.01 1.09
C PHE A 5 -17.29 3.66 1.19
N CYS A 6 -17.30 4.98 1.18
CA CYS A 6 -18.50 5.79 1.16
C CYS A 6 -18.24 7.07 0.36
N THR A 7 -19.32 7.74 -0.01
CA THR A 7 -19.34 9.07 -0.60
C THR A 7 -20.28 9.94 0.22
N ASN A 8 -19.97 11.21 0.41
CA ASN A 8 -20.75 12.14 1.21
C ASN A 8 -21.33 13.32 0.41
N GLY A 9 -20.90 13.53 -0.84
CA GLY A 9 -21.32 14.67 -1.66
C GLY A 9 -20.91 16.05 -1.12
N ILE A 10 -19.97 16.10 -0.18
CA ILE A 10 -19.40 17.32 0.42
C ILE A 10 -17.91 17.42 0.07
N ASP A 11 -17.13 16.38 0.37
CA ASP A 11 -15.69 16.30 0.11
C ASP A 11 -15.38 15.54 -1.19
N ASP A 12 -16.42 14.99 -1.82
CA ASP A 12 -16.38 14.29 -3.08
C ASP A 12 -17.49 14.81 -4.02
N MET A 13 -17.39 14.47 -5.31
CA MET A 13 -18.33 14.92 -6.34
C MET A 13 -19.47 13.92 -6.61
N PHE A 14 -19.69 12.94 -5.73
CA PHE A 14 -20.66 11.87 -5.93
C PHE A 14 -21.90 12.05 -5.06
N GLU A 15 -22.99 11.36 -5.38
CA GLU A 15 -24.16 11.31 -4.51
C GLU A 15 -23.80 10.61 -3.19
N PRO A 16 -24.41 11.01 -2.05
CA PRO A 16 -24.12 10.40 -0.76
C PRO A 16 -24.50 8.91 -0.73
N SER A 17 -23.55 8.07 -0.31
CA SER A 17 -23.74 6.64 -0.10
C SER A 17 -22.98 6.20 1.14
N SER A 18 -23.69 5.84 2.21
CA SER A 18 -23.11 5.38 3.46
C SER A 18 -22.59 3.94 3.37
N TRP A 19 -21.47 3.66 4.03
CA TRP A 19 -20.98 2.30 4.19
C TRP A 19 -21.83 1.50 5.20
N ASP A 20 -22.37 0.36 4.77
CA ASP A 20 -23.12 -0.58 5.62
C ASP A 20 -22.49 -1.98 5.58
N LEU A 21 -21.93 -2.40 6.72
CA LEU A 21 -21.30 -3.72 6.87
C LEU A 21 -22.32 -4.86 6.86
N GLN A 22 -23.52 -4.66 7.39
CA GLN A 22 -24.55 -5.69 7.44
C GLN A 22 -25.08 -5.97 6.03
N GLU A 23 -25.39 -4.93 5.28
CA GLU A 23 -25.82 -5.06 3.88
C GLU A 23 -24.74 -5.75 3.04
N PHE A 24 -23.48 -5.33 3.16
CA PHE A 24 -22.35 -5.96 2.49
C PHE A 24 -22.20 -7.44 2.86
N SER A 25 -22.32 -7.77 4.15
CA SER A 25 -22.22 -9.13 4.68
C SER A 25 -23.34 -10.03 4.17
N ASP A 26 -24.58 -9.52 4.13
CA ASP A 26 -25.73 -10.26 3.61
C ASP A 26 -25.62 -10.47 2.09
N GLY A 27 -25.11 -9.48 1.35
CA GLY A 27 -24.78 -9.63 -0.07
C GLY A 27 -23.76 -10.74 -0.31
N CYS A 28 -22.68 -10.75 0.46
CA CYS A 28 -21.65 -11.80 0.41
C CYS A 28 -22.24 -13.19 0.70
N PHE A 29 -23.10 -13.30 1.72
CA PHE A 29 -23.70 -14.58 2.08
C PHE A 29 -24.66 -15.10 1.01
N ARG A 30 -25.50 -14.22 0.44
CA ARG A 30 -26.41 -14.59 -0.66
C ARG A 30 -25.67 -15.11 -1.88
N GLN A 31 -24.54 -14.50 -2.22
CA GLN A 31 -23.79 -14.84 -3.43
C GLN A 31 -22.85 -16.04 -3.23
N TRP A 32 -22.22 -16.16 -2.06
CA TRP A 32 -21.09 -17.08 -1.84
C TRP A 32 -21.27 -18.01 -0.64
N GLY A 33 -22.34 -17.89 0.14
CA GLY A 33 -22.59 -18.72 1.32
C GLY A 33 -21.63 -18.45 2.49
N VAL A 34 -20.86 -17.35 2.44
CA VAL A 34 -19.89 -16.98 3.48
C VAL A 34 -20.11 -15.55 3.95
N ARG A 35 -19.79 -15.30 5.23
CA ARG A 35 -19.79 -13.95 5.80
C ARG A 35 -18.37 -13.42 5.94
N PRO A 36 -18.11 -12.15 5.63
CA PRO A 36 -16.79 -11.56 5.76
C PRO A 36 -16.37 -11.45 7.23
N ARG A 37 -15.06 -11.59 7.49
CA ARG A 37 -14.44 -11.36 8.80
C ARG A 37 -13.71 -10.01 8.78
N PRO A 38 -14.36 -8.89 9.14
CA PRO A 38 -13.82 -7.53 8.93
C PRO A 38 -12.51 -7.27 9.68
N SER A 39 -12.36 -7.82 10.88
CA SER A 39 -11.17 -7.63 11.72
C SER A 39 -10.02 -8.61 11.43
N TRP A 40 -10.21 -9.56 10.52
CA TRP A 40 -9.21 -10.61 10.29
C TRP A 40 -7.87 -10.05 9.78
N ILE A 41 -7.92 -9.12 8.83
CA ILE A 41 -6.72 -8.51 8.24
C ILE A 41 -5.94 -7.72 9.28
N THR A 42 -6.62 -6.90 10.10
CA THR A 42 -5.95 -6.11 11.14
C THR A 42 -5.38 -7.00 12.25
N ALA A 43 -6.06 -8.08 12.61
CA ALA A 43 -5.56 -9.05 13.59
C ALA A 43 -4.35 -9.84 13.07
N MET A 44 -4.35 -10.24 11.80
CA MET A 44 -3.28 -11.07 11.23
C MET A 44 -2.04 -10.27 10.83
N TYR A 45 -2.23 -9.08 10.26
CA TYR A 45 -1.13 -8.29 9.69
C TYR A 45 -0.76 -7.05 10.52
N GLY A 46 -1.39 -6.84 11.67
CA GLY A 46 -1.04 -5.77 12.63
C GLY A 46 -1.60 -4.39 12.34
N GLY A 47 -2.23 -4.17 11.18
CA GLY A 47 -2.79 -2.86 10.81
C GLY A 47 -1.71 -1.78 10.77
N LYS A 48 -1.81 -0.76 11.63
CA LYS A 48 -0.77 0.29 11.75
C LYS A 48 0.41 -0.11 12.64
N ASN A 49 0.30 -1.19 13.42
CA ASN A 49 1.33 -1.62 14.36
C ASN A 49 2.33 -2.55 13.69
N ILE A 50 3.11 -2.02 12.75
CA ILE A 50 4.05 -2.79 11.92
C ILE A 50 5.52 -2.38 12.12
N SER A 51 5.83 -1.50 13.07
CA SER A 51 7.17 -0.94 13.30
C SER A 51 8.27 -1.96 13.64
N SER A 52 7.90 -3.18 14.04
CA SER A 52 8.84 -4.28 14.30
C SER A 52 9.38 -4.95 13.02
N HIS A 53 8.81 -4.67 11.85
CA HIS A 53 9.26 -5.20 10.57
C HIS A 53 10.38 -4.35 9.99
N THR A 54 11.10 -4.89 9.00
CA THR A 54 12.21 -4.21 8.34
C THR A 54 12.19 -4.47 6.83
N ASN A 55 12.91 -3.63 6.09
CA ASN A 55 13.17 -3.78 4.66
C ASN A 55 11.91 -3.80 3.78
N ILE A 56 11.04 -2.80 3.96
CA ILE A 56 9.86 -2.60 3.13
C ILE A 56 9.84 -1.17 2.61
N ILE A 57 9.57 -1.03 1.31
CA ILE A 57 9.31 0.24 0.65
C ILE A 57 7.81 0.30 0.36
N PHE A 58 7.17 1.39 0.79
CA PHE A 58 5.78 1.70 0.48
C PHE A 58 5.74 2.83 -0.56
N SER A 59 5.72 2.48 -1.85
CA SER A 59 5.57 3.46 -2.93
C SER A 59 4.10 3.79 -3.18
N ASN A 60 3.78 5.08 -3.33
CA ASN A 60 2.43 5.56 -3.64
C ASN A 60 2.49 6.71 -4.65
N GLY A 61 1.59 6.70 -5.63
CA GLY A 61 1.38 7.84 -6.51
C GLY A 61 0.40 8.85 -5.90
N ASP A 62 0.67 10.15 -6.04
CA ASP A 62 -0.20 11.20 -5.47
C ASP A 62 -1.58 11.28 -6.15
N LEU A 63 -1.68 10.82 -7.39
CA LEU A 63 -2.95 10.77 -8.14
C LEU A 63 -3.71 9.45 -7.92
N ASP A 64 -3.14 8.53 -7.15
CA ASP A 64 -3.77 7.25 -6.86
C ASP A 64 -4.77 7.40 -5.70
N PRO A 65 -6.09 7.19 -5.91
CA PRO A 65 -7.06 7.22 -4.82
C PRO A 65 -6.77 6.16 -3.74
N TRP A 66 -6.04 5.09 -4.07
CA TRP A 66 -5.65 4.06 -3.11
C TRP A 66 -4.54 4.51 -2.14
N SER A 67 -3.81 5.57 -2.45
CA SER A 67 -2.74 6.12 -1.59
C SER A 67 -3.28 6.54 -0.21
N GLY A 68 -4.55 6.95 -0.12
CA GLY A 68 -5.21 7.28 1.14
C GLY A 68 -5.33 6.10 2.12
N GLY A 69 -5.29 4.86 1.61
CA GLY A 69 -5.26 3.64 2.42
C GLY A 69 -3.86 3.09 2.69
N GLY A 70 -2.82 3.69 2.09
CA GLY A 70 -1.44 3.23 2.14
C GLY A 70 -0.61 3.84 3.28
N VAL A 71 0.70 3.59 3.23
CA VAL A 71 1.72 4.21 4.09
C VAL A 71 2.43 5.29 3.29
N THR A 72 2.23 6.57 3.66
CA THR A 72 2.77 7.74 2.94
C THR A 72 3.85 8.48 3.72
N LYS A 73 4.30 7.94 4.86
CA LYS A 73 5.39 8.47 5.68
C LYS A 73 6.24 7.33 6.22
N ASP A 74 7.53 7.58 6.38
CA ASP A 74 8.45 6.64 6.99
C ASP A 74 7.98 6.25 8.40
N ILE A 75 8.01 4.95 8.70
CA ILE A 75 7.67 4.40 10.01
C ILE A 75 8.96 4.17 10.82
N THR A 76 10.01 3.70 10.14
CA THR A 76 11.36 3.48 10.68
C THR A 76 12.39 3.72 9.57
N ASP A 77 13.68 3.67 9.89
CA ASP A 77 14.77 3.79 8.91
C ASP A 77 14.75 2.73 7.80
N THR A 78 14.00 1.63 7.98
CA THR A 78 13.90 0.51 7.02
C THR A 78 12.48 0.21 6.54
N LEU A 79 11.49 0.91 7.09
CA LEU A 79 10.09 0.92 6.64
C LEU A 79 9.80 2.31 6.08
N VAL A 80 10.17 2.50 4.82
CA VAL A 80 10.23 3.81 4.17
C VAL A 80 9.07 4.00 3.20
N ALA A 81 8.57 5.22 3.09
CA ALA A 81 7.55 5.61 2.13
C ALA A 81 8.17 6.41 0.98
N ILE A 82 7.74 6.10 -0.25
CA ILE A 82 8.14 6.85 -1.45
C ILE A 82 6.88 7.41 -2.10
N THR A 83 6.72 8.72 -2.04
CA THR A 83 5.65 9.42 -2.73
C THR A 83 6.11 9.81 -4.14
N ILE A 84 5.27 9.54 -5.14
CA ILE A 84 5.54 9.80 -6.55
C ILE A 84 4.55 10.87 -7.04
N PRO A 85 4.95 12.15 -7.05
CA PRO A 85 4.13 13.19 -7.65
C PRO A 85 3.87 12.89 -9.13
N ASP A 86 2.66 13.19 -9.60
CA ASP A 86 2.14 12.85 -10.93
C ASP A 86 2.02 11.33 -11.21
N GLY A 87 2.35 10.48 -10.24
CA GLY A 87 2.14 9.05 -10.29
C GLY A 87 0.68 8.70 -10.01
N ALA A 88 0.09 7.86 -10.86
CA ALA A 88 -1.17 7.17 -10.55
C ALA A 88 -0.87 5.79 -9.91
N HIS A 89 -1.81 4.86 -10.01
CA HIS A 89 -1.72 3.54 -9.39
C HIS A 89 -0.44 2.77 -9.81
N HIS A 90 0.47 2.59 -8.85
CA HIS A 90 1.75 1.85 -8.94
C HIS A 90 2.55 2.08 -10.25
N LEU A 91 2.72 3.35 -10.65
CA LEU A 91 3.41 3.72 -11.88
C LEU A 91 4.89 3.27 -11.92
N ASP A 92 5.55 3.26 -10.77
CA ASP A 92 6.90 2.76 -10.53
C ASP A 92 7.12 1.33 -11.05
N LEU A 93 6.12 0.45 -10.94
CA LEU A 93 6.20 -0.93 -11.40
C LEU A 93 6.05 -1.10 -12.92
N ARG A 94 5.58 -0.08 -13.64
CA ARG A 94 5.43 -0.16 -15.11
C ARG A 94 6.80 -0.09 -15.80
N ALA A 95 6.86 -0.64 -17.01
CA ALA A 95 8.05 -0.50 -17.85
C ALA A 95 8.36 0.97 -18.13
N ASN A 96 9.66 1.27 -18.31
CA ASN A 96 10.13 2.61 -18.64
C ASN A 96 9.48 3.12 -19.93
N ASN A 97 9.05 4.38 -19.89
CA ASN A 97 8.51 5.11 -21.03
C ASN A 97 9.20 6.48 -21.19
N ALA A 98 9.32 6.95 -22.43
CA ALA A 98 9.90 8.27 -22.73
C ALA A 98 9.11 9.45 -22.11
N PHE A 99 7.84 9.24 -21.78
CA PHE A 99 6.96 10.22 -21.13
C PHE A 99 6.87 10.06 -19.61
N ASP A 100 7.69 9.18 -19.02
CA ASP A 100 7.70 9.03 -17.57
C ASP A 100 8.08 10.37 -16.89
N PRO A 101 7.27 10.83 -15.92
CA PRO A 101 7.65 11.97 -15.10
C PRO A 101 9.00 11.71 -14.41
N LYS A 102 9.80 12.77 -14.21
CA LYS A 102 11.09 12.63 -13.52
C LYS A 102 10.95 12.04 -12.13
N THR A 103 9.81 12.28 -11.47
CA THR A 103 9.48 11.78 -10.14
C THR A 103 9.46 10.25 -10.08
N VAL A 104 8.86 9.56 -11.04
CA VAL A 104 8.86 8.09 -11.06
C VAL A 104 10.25 7.53 -11.39
N LEU A 105 11.03 8.22 -12.23
CA LEU A 105 12.42 7.80 -12.50
C LEU A 105 13.31 7.91 -11.24
N LEU A 106 13.10 8.95 -10.43
CA LEU A 106 13.77 9.10 -9.13
C LEU A 106 13.32 8.03 -8.14
N ALA A 107 12.02 7.75 -8.06
CA ALA A 107 11.45 6.70 -7.20
C ALA A 107 12.05 5.32 -7.52
N ARG A 108 12.02 4.91 -8.79
CA ARG A 108 12.63 3.65 -9.26
C ARG A 108 14.12 3.56 -8.93
N SER A 109 14.84 4.68 -9.08
CA SER A 109 16.27 4.72 -8.73
C SER A 109 16.50 4.53 -7.22
N LEU A 110 15.65 5.14 -6.39
CA LEU A 110 15.69 5.00 -4.94
C LEU A 110 15.28 3.59 -4.49
N GLU A 111 14.25 2.99 -5.09
CA GLU A 111 13.84 1.60 -4.86
C GLU A 111 14.99 0.63 -5.14
N VAL A 112 15.64 0.76 -6.30
CA VAL A 112 16.81 -0.06 -6.66
C VAL A 112 17.97 0.17 -5.69
N LYS A 113 18.17 1.39 -5.17
CA LYS A 113 19.19 1.67 -4.16
C LYS A 113 18.94 0.87 -2.88
N TYR A 114 17.71 0.86 -2.36
CA TYR A 114 17.33 0.06 -1.18
C TYR A 114 17.44 -1.44 -1.45
N MET A 115 16.92 -1.94 -2.58
CA MET A 115 17.03 -3.36 -2.94
C MET A 115 18.49 -3.82 -3.00
N LYS A 116 19.37 -3.03 -3.64
CA LYS A 116 20.81 -3.33 -3.68
C LYS A 116 21.45 -3.29 -2.29
N GLN A 117 21.02 -2.39 -1.41
CA GLN A 117 21.48 -2.35 -0.03
C GLN A 117 21.11 -3.64 0.71
N TRP A 118 19.84 -4.07 0.63
CA TRP A 118 19.40 -5.30 1.28
C TRP A 118 20.13 -6.54 0.76
N ILE A 119 20.38 -6.62 -0.55
CA ILE A 119 21.19 -7.69 -1.15
C ILE A 119 22.62 -7.68 -0.59
N ARG A 120 23.25 -6.50 -0.49
CA ARG A 120 24.60 -6.37 0.09
C ARG A 120 24.62 -6.81 1.55
N ASP A 121 23.67 -6.35 2.36
CA ASP A 121 23.60 -6.66 3.79
C ASP A 121 23.37 -8.15 4.04
N PHE A 122 22.54 -8.80 3.21
CA PHE A 122 22.36 -10.25 3.23
C PHE A 122 23.68 -11.01 3.01
N TYR A 123 24.49 -10.60 2.01
CA TYR A 123 25.76 -11.28 1.72
C TYR A 123 26.91 -10.89 2.66
N ALA A 124 26.87 -9.69 3.25
CA ALA A 124 27.86 -9.21 4.22
C ALA A 124 27.61 -9.78 5.62
N SER A 125 26.36 -10.15 5.92
CA SER A 125 26.03 -10.82 7.17
C SER A 125 26.77 -12.16 7.24
N PRO A 126 27.57 -12.42 8.30
CA PRO A 126 28.19 -13.72 8.49
C PRO A 126 27.07 -14.76 8.47
N ARG A 127 27.07 -15.68 7.49
CA ARG A 127 26.20 -16.86 7.56
C ARG A 127 26.47 -17.47 8.92
N GLY A 128 25.48 -17.46 9.81
CA GLY A 128 25.55 -18.17 11.06
C GLY A 128 26.04 -19.57 10.74
N LYS A 129 27.24 -19.92 11.23
CA LYS A 129 27.63 -21.30 11.39
C LYS A 129 26.66 -21.87 12.43
N HIS A 130 25.52 -22.37 11.96
CA HIS A 130 24.70 -23.33 12.68
C HIS A 130 25.04 -24.71 12.14
#